data_AF-A0A7X4L4G6-F1
#
_entry.id   AF-A0A7X4L4G6-F1
#
_cell.length_a   1.000
_cell.length_b   1.000
_cell.length_c   1.000
_cell.angle_alpha   90.00
_cell.angle_beta   90.00
_cell.angle_gamma   90.00
#
_symmetry.space_group_name_H-M   'P 1'
#
loop_
_entity.id
_entity.type
_entity.pdbx_description
1 polymer ?
#
loop_
_entity_poly.entity_id
_entity_poly.type
_entity_poly.pdbx_seq_one_letter_code
_entity_poly.pdbx_strand_id
1 'polypeptide(L)'
;MQKKKEMHNMWSVTRIDEADYGCEERMPGEPLMVLVTIESDDGRMCRFECAENWLIQQGIDEGDEWPEDIEQVEADRKHIDRMTEWMNKYYEAVAEMEDLFDAE
;
A
#
# COMPACT_ATOMS: atom_id res chain seq x y z
N MET A 1 27.86 -9.68 17.45
CA MET A 1 26.56 -9.96 16.82
C MET A 1 25.66 -8.77 17.12
N GLN A 2 25.56 -7.83 16.18
CA GLN A 2 24.72 -6.64 16.36
C GLN A 2 23.27 -7.10 16.20
N LYS A 3 22.50 -7.05 17.28
CA LYS A 3 21.04 -7.13 17.21
C LYS A 3 20.63 -5.98 16.29
N LYS A 4 20.14 -6.28 15.09
CA LYS A 4 19.47 -5.29 14.24
C LYS A 4 18.36 -4.73 15.12
N LYS A 5 18.51 -3.48 15.53
CA LYS A 5 17.46 -2.75 16.24
C LYS A 5 16.41 -2.55 15.16
N GLU A 6 15.42 -3.43 15.13
CA GLU A 6 14.21 -3.21 14.34
C GLU A 6 13.69 -1.85 14.80
N MET A 7 13.85 -0.84 13.96
CA MET A 7 13.16 0.43 14.12
C MET A 7 11.75 0.16 13.62
N HIS A 8 10.98 -0.62 14.39
CA HIS A 8 9.54 -0.64 14.19
C HIS A 8 9.08 0.75 14.59
N ASN A 9 8.83 1.60 13.61
CA ASN A 9 8.00 2.76 13.84
C ASN A 9 6.63 2.22 14.20
N MET A 10 6.30 2.22 15.49
CA MET A 10 5.04 1.70 15.99
C MET A 10 3.92 2.60 15.47
N TRP A 11 3.04 2.01 14.67
CA TRP A 11 1.84 2.64 14.16
C TRP A 11 0.66 2.08 14.94
N SER A 12 -0.19 2.94 15.47
CA SER A 12 -1.40 2.54 16.20
C SER A 12 -2.63 3.01 15.45
N VAL A 13 -3.64 2.15 15.37
CA VAL A 13 -4.93 2.49 14.79
C VAL A 13 -5.63 3.45 15.73
N THR A 14 -5.86 4.67 15.29
CA THR A 14 -6.54 5.69 16.10
C THR A 14 -8.03 5.74 15.81
N ARG A 15 -8.44 5.42 14.58
CA ARG A 15 -9.84 5.48 14.16
C ARG A 15 -10.09 4.61 12.93
N ILE A 16 -11.23 3.93 12.90
CA ILE A 16 -11.73 3.18 11.74
C ILE A 16 -13.10 3.75 11.40
N ASP A 17 -13.19 4.47 10.28
CA ASP A 17 -14.46 5.00 9.78
C ASP A 17 -15.02 4.13 8.67
N GLU A 18 -16.34 4.05 8.53
CA GLU A 18 -16.95 3.52 7.31
C GLU A 18 -16.58 4.43 6.12
N ALA A 19 -16.06 3.86 5.04
CA ALA A 19 -15.85 4.65 3.82
C ALA A 19 -17.23 4.99 3.25
N ASP A 20 -17.60 6.28 3.34
CA ASP A 20 -18.88 6.82 2.90
C ASP A 20 -18.99 6.75 1.37
N TYR A 21 -19.43 5.59 0.87
CA TYR A 21 -19.92 5.44 -0.49
C TYR A 21 -21.31 6.06 -0.53
N GLY A 22 -21.38 7.34 -0.84
CA GLY A 22 -22.63 8.09 -0.84
C GLY A 22 -23.69 7.43 -1.72
N CYS A 23 -24.85 7.09 -1.14
CA CYS A 23 -26.17 6.80 -1.72
C CYS A 23 -26.31 5.90 -2.98
N GLU A 24 -25.24 5.42 -3.61
CA GLU A 24 -25.26 4.43 -4.67
C GLU A 24 -25.18 3.04 -4.02
N GLU A 25 -26.23 2.24 -4.20
CA GLU A 25 -26.30 0.88 -3.69
C GLU A 25 -25.05 0.09 -4.10
N ARG A 26 -24.35 -0.49 -3.11
CA ARG A 26 -23.20 -1.37 -3.35
C ARG A 26 -23.62 -2.55 -4.22
N MET A 27 -22.78 -2.91 -5.19
CA MET A 27 -23.02 -4.11 -5.98
C MET A 27 -22.85 -5.36 -5.09
N PRO A 28 -23.69 -6.39 -5.27
CA PRO A 28 -23.58 -7.61 -4.49
C PRO A 28 -22.23 -8.30 -4.78
N GLY A 29 -21.40 -8.44 -3.74
CA GLY A 29 -20.09 -9.10 -3.82
C GLY A 29 -18.88 -8.18 -3.71
N GLU A 30 -19.07 -6.86 -3.66
CA GLU A 30 -17.95 -5.94 -3.40
C GLU A 30 -17.58 -5.96 -1.90
N PRO A 31 -16.28 -6.11 -1.57
CA PRO A 31 -15.82 -6.04 -0.19
C PRO A 31 -16.05 -4.64 0.38
N LEU A 32 -16.58 -4.58 1.61
CA LEU A 32 -16.77 -3.32 2.34
C LEU A 32 -15.40 -2.68 2.60
N MET A 33 -15.21 -1.48 2.07
CA MET A 33 -14.03 -0.65 2.33
C MET A 33 -14.31 0.24 3.53
N VAL A 34 -13.32 0.34 4.42
CA VAL A 34 -13.30 1.22 5.58
C VAL A 34 -12.06 2.08 5.53
N LEU A 35 -12.11 3.20 6.22
CA LEU A 35 -11.10 4.23 6.19
C LEU A 35 -10.36 4.22 7.51
N VAL A 36 -9.15 3.67 7.47
CA VAL A 36 -8.31 3.47 8.66
C VAL A 36 -7.42 4.68 8.82
N THR A 37 -7.38 5.22 10.04
CA THR A 37 -6.45 6.27 10.45
C THR A 37 -5.47 5.69 11.45
N ILE A 38 -4.18 5.75 11.13
CA ILE A 38 -3.09 5.30 12.00
C ILE A 38 -2.22 6.49 12.41
N GLU A 39 -1.69 6.45 13.62
CA GLU A 39 -0.74 7.41 14.16
C GLU A 39 0.56 6.71 14.54
N SER A 40 1.69 7.33 14.24
CA SER A 40 3.02 6.87 14.66
C SER A 40 3.47 7.62 15.92
N ASP A 41 4.32 6.98 16.72
CA ASP A 41 4.95 7.58 17.91
C ASP A 41 5.71 8.89 17.60
N ASP A 42 6.23 9.04 16.37
CA ASP A 42 6.85 10.29 15.90
C ASP A 42 5.86 11.46 15.66
N GLY A 43 4.56 11.23 15.88
CA GLY A 43 3.48 12.20 15.63
C GLY A 43 3.04 12.30 14.17
N ARG A 44 3.41 11.32 13.33
CA ARG A 44 2.92 11.21 11.95
C ARG A 44 1.55 10.56 11.94
N MET A 45 0.60 11.08 11.17
CA MET A 45 -0.69 10.43 10.94
C MET A 45 -0.83 10.03 9.48
N CYS A 46 -1.33 8.83 9.23
CA CYS A 46 -1.64 8.31 7.91
C CYS A 46 -3.10 7.84 7.86
N ARG A 47 -3.75 8.05 6.72
CA ARG A 47 -5.14 7.63 6.50
C ARG A 47 -5.27 6.98 5.13
N PHE A 48 -5.84 5.78 5.08
CA PHE A 48 -6.00 5.01 3.84
C PHE A 48 -7.22 4.10 3.91
N GLU A 49 -7.69 3.68 2.73
CA GLU A 49 -8.83 2.78 2.59
C GLU A 49 -8.36 1.32 2.62
N CYS A 50 -9.00 0.49 3.43
CA CYS A 50 -8.70 -0.92 3.60
C CYS A 50 -10.00 -1.74 3.59
N ALA A 51 -9.93 -3.01 3.19
CA ALA A 51 -11.09 -3.89 3.24
C ALA A 51 -11.40 -4.28 4.69
N GLU A 52 -12.64 -4.07 5.14
CA GLU A 52 -13.09 -4.43 6.49
C GLU A 52 -12.83 -5.91 6.80
N ASN A 53 -13.14 -6.78 5.84
CA ASN A 53 -12.96 -8.22 6.03
C ASN A 53 -11.47 -8.60 6.25
N TRP A 54 -10.53 -7.79 5.75
CA TRP A 54 -9.11 -7.98 6.03
C TRP A 54 -8.78 -7.59 7.48
N LEU A 55 -9.29 -6.45 7.96
CA LEU A 55 -9.12 -6.03 9.37
C LEU A 55 -9.70 -7.08 10.33
N ILE A 56 -10.90 -7.59 10.04
CA ILE A 56 -11.54 -8.66 10.82
C ILE A 56 -10.69 -9.94 10.81
N GLN A 57 -10.10 -10.32 9.68
CA GLN A 57 -9.23 -11.50 9.58
C GLN A 57 -7.92 -11.34 10.36
N GLN A 58 -7.36 -10.13 10.38
CA GLN A 58 -6.17 -9.81 11.18
C GLN A 58 -6.50 -9.57 12.66
N GLY A 59 -7.78 -9.31 12.98
CA GLY A 59 -8.23 -8.97 14.33
C GLY A 59 -7.78 -7.58 14.78
N ILE A 60 -7.71 -6.62 13.84
CA ILE A 60 -7.29 -5.24 14.11
C ILE A 60 -8.52 -4.39 14.42
N ASP A 61 -8.53 -3.73 15.57
CA ASP A 61 -9.57 -2.80 16.00
C ASP A 61 -9.00 -1.41 16.34
N GLU A 62 -9.84 -0.48 16.81
CA GLU A 62 -9.39 0.83 17.23
C GLU A 62 -8.52 0.73 18.49
N GLY A 63 -7.31 1.27 18.42
CA GLY A 63 -6.30 1.20 19.49
C GLY A 63 -5.31 0.04 19.33
N ASP A 64 -5.49 -0.84 18.33
CA ASP A 64 -4.52 -1.89 18.03
C ASP A 64 -3.28 -1.37 17.30
N GLU A 65 -2.20 -2.15 17.39
CA GLU A 65 -0.97 -1.89 16.66
C GLU A 65 -1.14 -2.33 15.20
N TRP A 66 -0.74 -1.46 14.28
CA TRP A 66 -0.75 -1.75 12.87
C TRP A 66 0.42 -2.69 12.52
N PRO A 67 0.16 -3.84 11.88
CA PRO A 67 1.17 -4.90 11.72
C PRO A 67 2.19 -4.65 10.60
N GLU A 68 1.92 -3.72 9.67
CA GLU A 68 2.84 -3.43 8.57
C GLU A 68 3.74 -2.24 8.87
N ASP A 69 5.01 -2.35 8.47
CA ASP A 69 5.93 -1.23 8.52
C ASP A 69 5.67 -0.30 7.32
N ILE A 70 4.97 0.81 7.58
CA ILE A 70 4.59 1.78 6.55
C ILE A 70 5.81 2.35 5.82
N GLU A 71 6.95 2.55 6.51
CA GLU A 71 8.17 3.07 5.88
C GLU A 71 8.78 2.03 4.93
N GLN A 72 8.73 0.75 5.30
CA GLN A 72 9.13 -0.35 4.43
C GLN A 72 8.20 -0.48 3.21
N VAL A 73 6.89 -0.31 3.39
CA VAL A 73 5.90 -0.30 2.28
C VAL A 73 6.16 0.86 1.32
N GLU A 74 6.43 2.06 1.82
CA GLU A 74 6.82 3.20 0.98
C GLU A 74 8.16 2.99 0.27
N ALA A 75 9.14 2.41 0.95
CA ALA A 75 10.42 2.07 0.36
C ALA A 75 10.29 1.01 -0.74
N ASP A 76 9.45 0.00 -0.51
CA ASP A 76 9.14 -1.05 -1.49
C ASP A 76 8.39 -0.45 -2.69
N ARG A 77 7.43 0.47 -2.46
CA ARG A 77 6.76 1.21 -3.54
C ARG A 77 7.75 1.99 -4.39
N LYS A 78 8.74 2.68 -3.79
CA LYS A 78 9.79 3.39 -4.53
C LYS A 78 10.71 2.43 -5.30
N HIS A 79 10.95 1.24 -4.76
CA HIS A 79 11.67 0.18 -5.47
C HIS A 79 10.87 -0.29 -6.69
N ILE A 80 9.58 -0.60 -6.51
CA ILE A 80 8.67 -1.02 -7.59
C ILE A 80 8.61 0.04 -8.68
N ASP A 81 8.50 1.32 -8.33
CA ASP A 81 8.48 2.44 -9.27
C ASP A 81 9.76 2.47 -10.12
N ARG A 82 10.93 2.41 -9.46
CA ARG A 82 12.23 2.33 -10.13
C ARG A 82 12.37 1.10 -11.02
N MET A 83 11.86 -0.04 -10.58
CA MET A 83 11.89 -1.29 -11.35
C MET A 83 10.96 -1.21 -12.56
N THR A 84 9.82 -0.53 -12.43
CA THR A 84 8.87 -0.25 -13.51
C THR A 84 9.48 0.67 -14.56
N GLU A 85 10.16 1.75 -14.14
CA GLU A 85 10.89 2.64 -15.05
C GLU A 85 11.98 1.88 -15.84
N TRP A 86 12.74 1.00 -15.18
CA TRP A 86 13.75 0.17 -15.84
C TRP A 86 13.12 -0.77 -16.86
N MET A 87 12.01 -1.41 -16.52
CA MET A 87 11.30 -2.31 -17.42
C MET A 87 10.70 -1.58 -18.64
N ASN A 88 10.16 -0.37 -18.44
CA ASN A 88 9.67 0.47 -19.55
C ASN A 88 10.80 0.85 -20.51
N LYS A 89 11.97 1.25 -20.00
CA LYS A 89 13.14 1.53 -20.85
C LYS A 89 13.63 0.31 -21.61
N TYR A 90 13.58 -0.86 -20.99
CA TYR A 90 13.94 -2.12 -21.66
C TYR A 90 12.98 -2.42 -22.82
N TYR A 91 11.67 -2.30 -22.61
CA TYR A 91 10.68 -2.49 -23.66
C TYR A 91 10.79 -1.47 -24.79
N GLU A 92 11.06 -0.19 -24.48
CA GLU A 92 11.30 0.85 -25.48
C GLU A 92 12.52 0.52 -26.35
N ALA A 93 13.64 0.12 -25.73
CA ALA A 93 14.84 -0.24 -26.45
C ALA A 93 14.67 -1.51 -27.32
N VAL A 94 13.88 -2.48 -26.85
CA VAL A 94 13.55 -3.69 -27.63
C VAL A 94 12.62 -3.34 -28.79
N ALA A 95 11.61 -2.50 -28.59
CA ALA A 95 10.72 -2.02 -29.64
C ALA A 95 11.48 -1.21 -30.71
N GLU A 96 12.41 -0.34 -30.31
CA GLU A 96 13.29 0.38 -31.24
C GLU A 96 14.17 -0.57 -32.06
N MET A 97 14.63 -1.69 -31.49
CA MET A 97 15.37 -2.70 -32.25
C MET A 97 14.48 -3.51 -33.21
N GLU A 98 13.22 -3.74 -32.87
CA GLU A 98 12.26 -4.47 -33.72
C GLU A 98 11.86 -3.64 -34.95
N ASP A 99 11.57 -2.35 -34.76
CA ASP A 99 11.33 -1.39 -35.87
C ASP A 99 12.55 -1.24 -36.80
N LEU A 100 13.77 -1.49 -36.29
CA LEU A 100 15.01 -1.51 -37.06
C LEU A 100 15.20 -2.80 -37.88
N PHE A 101 14.51 -3.88 -37.53
CA PHE A 101 14.62 -5.19 -38.19
C PHE A 101 13.51 -5.42 -39.23
N ASP A 102 12.36 -4.76 -39.10
CA ASP A 102 11.25 -4.77 -40.07
C ASP A 102 11.38 -3.72 -41.19
N ALA A 103 12.42 -2.88 -41.16
CA ALA A 103 12.69 -1.83 -42.16
C ALA A 103 13.50 -2.29 -43.41
N GLU A 104 13.63 -3.59 -43.67
CA GLU A 104 14.34 -4.17 -44.85
C GLU A 104 13.41 -4.49 -46.03
#